data_AF-A0A7S2R3P9-F1
#
_entry.id   AF-A0A7S2R3P9-F1
#
_cell.length_a   1.000
_cell.length_b   1.000
_cell.length_c   1.000
_cell.angle_alpha   90.00
_cell.angle_beta   90.00
_cell.angle_gamma   90.00
#
_symmetry.space_group_name_H-M   'P 1'
#
loop_
_entity.id
_entity.type
_entity.pdbx_description
1 polymer ?
#
loop_
_entity_poly.entity_id
_entity_poly.type
_entity_poly.pdbx_seq_one_letter_code
_entity_poly.pdbx_strand_id
1 'polypeptide(L)'
;DNDNDKQLLIRGEGSKMTRDDYEMKTRQIRYDLYQQTLQQSPNESNGGGGGVMLGHHRGDIRENVLSNAHRGCGPLDLSGMTSVSMVNSVKIFRPLLTLEKSFIYDYAHIYGVPYFKDTTPQWSTRG
;
A
#
# COMPACT_ATOMS: atom_id res chain seq x y z
N ASP A 1 -29.11 11.90 -26.35
CA ASP A 1 -29.15 13.31 -25.90
C ASP A 1 -29.34 13.37 -24.39
N ASN A 2 -28.48 13.94 -23.57
CA ASN A 2 -27.08 14.34 -23.68
C ASN A 2 -26.63 14.39 -22.20
N ASP A 3 -25.93 13.37 -21.74
CA ASP A 3 -25.53 13.15 -20.33
C ASP A 3 -24.30 14.01 -19.97
N ASN A 4 -24.35 15.30 -20.35
CA ASN A 4 -23.21 16.21 -20.36
C ASN A 4 -23.19 17.21 -19.18
N ASP A 5 -24.08 17.07 -18.20
CA ASP A 5 -24.26 18.08 -17.15
C ASP A 5 -23.60 17.77 -15.80
N LYS A 6 -22.61 16.86 -15.78
CA LYS A 6 -21.76 16.64 -14.59
C LYS A 6 -20.28 16.97 -14.78
N GLN A 7 -19.92 17.63 -15.87
CA GLN A 7 -18.58 18.19 -16.07
C GLN A 7 -18.64 19.72 -16.14
N LEU A 8 -19.03 20.37 -15.04
CA LEU A 8 -18.77 21.80 -14.91
C LEU A 8 -18.41 22.12 -13.46
N LEU A 9 -17.38 22.97 -13.33
CA LEU A 9 -16.83 23.56 -12.11
C LEU A 9 -15.64 22.84 -11.45
N ILE A 10 -14.51 22.77 -12.17
CA ILE A 10 -13.22 23.26 -11.62
C ILE A 10 -12.48 23.96 -12.77
N ARG A 11 -12.70 25.26 -12.94
CA ARG A 11 -11.81 26.16 -13.70
C ARG A 11 -10.82 26.75 -12.71
N GLY A 12 -9.64 26.15 -12.66
CA GLY A 12 -8.42 26.72 -12.09
C GLY A 12 -7.27 26.04 -12.81
N GLU A 13 -6.35 26.82 -13.37
CA GLU A 13 -5.16 26.34 -14.10
C GLU A 13 -4.16 25.69 -13.13
N GLY A 14 -4.54 24.56 -12.56
CA GLY A 14 -3.65 23.62 -11.88
C GLY A 14 -3.58 22.37 -12.73
N SER A 15 -2.38 21.94 -13.08
CA SER A 15 -2.15 20.64 -13.74
C SER A 15 -2.98 19.56 -13.03
N LYS A 16 -3.92 18.95 -13.75
CA LYS A 16 -4.86 17.96 -13.19
C LYS A 16 -4.02 16.73 -12.81
N MET A 17 -3.73 16.58 -11.52
CA MET A 17 -2.89 15.49 -11.02
C MET A 17 -3.52 14.14 -11.41
N THR A 18 -2.74 13.27 -12.06
CA THR A 18 -3.24 11.95 -12.46
C THR A 18 -3.34 11.02 -11.25
N ARG A 19 -4.05 9.89 -11.41
CA ARG A 19 -4.12 8.87 -10.36
C ARG A 19 -2.73 8.30 -10.04
N ASP A 20 -1.91 8.03 -11.05
CA ASP A 20 -0.55 7.55 -10.86
C ASP A 20 0.32 8.59 -10.13
N ASP A 21 0.17 9.88 -10.46
CA ASP A 21 0.88 10.95 -9.73
C ASP A 21 0.46 11.03 -8.26
N TYR A 22 -0.84 10.86 -7.98
CA TYR A 22 -1.36 10.83 -6.61
C TYR A 22 -0.82 9.62 -5.84
N GLU A 23 -0.87 8.42 -6.42
CA GLU A 23 -0.34 7.19 -5.81
C GLU A 23 1.17 7.29 -5.56
N MET A 24 1.93 7.85 -6.51
CA MET A 24 3.36 8.10 -6.37
C MET A 24 3.66 9.09 -5.23
N LYS A 25 3.01 10.25 -5.21
CA LYS A 25 3.25 11.28 -4.17
C LYS A 25 2.85 10.81 -2.78
N THR A 26 1.69 10.18 -2.65
CA THR A 26 1.22 9.66 -1.35
C THR A 26 2.09 8.52 -0.85
N ARG A 27 2.60 7.68 -1.75
CA ARG A 27 3.62 6.68 -1.42
C ARG A 27 4.88 7.36 -0.90
N GLN A 28 5.41 8.37 -1.60
CA GLN A 28 6.62 9.07 -1.15
C GLN A 28 6.44 9.65 0.26
N ILE A 29 5.37 10.42 0.48
CA ILE A 29 5.04 11.01 1.79
C ILE A 29 4.99 9.94 2.90
N ARG A 30 4.39 8.78 2.61
CA ARG A 30 4.28 7.67 3.56
C ARG A 30 5.65 7.13 3.96
N TYR A 31 6.54 6.92 3.00
CA TYR A 31 7.88 6.39 3.28
C TYR A 31 8.79 7.44 3.93
N ASP A 32 8.66 8.72 3.57
CA ASP A 32 9.37 9.81 4.24
C ASP A 32 8.99 9.88 5.73
N LEU A 33 7.70 9.74 6.04
CA LEU A 33 7.21 9.68 7.42
C LEU A 33 7.79 8.48 8.19
N TYR A 34 7.88 7.31 7.55
CA TYR A 34 8.50 6.13 8.15
C TYR A 34 9.98 6.38 8.48
N GLN A 35 10.74 6.97 7.57
CA GLN A 35 12.14 7.30 7.81
C GLN A 35 12.30 8.27 8.98
N GLN A 36 11.52 9.35 9.01
CA GLN A 36 11.56 10.34 10.09
C GLN A 36 11.23 9.69 11.45
N THR A 37 10.22 8.82 11.48
CA THR A 37 9.80 8.12 12.71
C THR A 37 10.88 7.15 13.21
N LEU A 38 11.52 6.42 12.29
CA LEU A 38 12.62 5.51 12.63
C LEU A 38 13.82 6.29 13.18
N GLN A 39 14.20 7.41 12.58
CA GLN A 39 15.31 8.27 13.05
C GLN A 39 15.08 8.82 14.47
N GLN A 40 13.83 9.00 14.87
CA GLN A 40 13.45 9.45 16.21
C GLN A 40 13.34 8.28 17.21
N SER A 41 13.50 7.04 16.76
CA SER A 41 13.37 5.86 17.61
C SER A 41 14.61 5.66 18.49
N PRO A 42 14.44 5.31 19.78
CA PRO A 42 15.55 4.95 20.68
C PRO A 42 16.37 3.74 20.21
N ASN A 43 15.85 2.95 19.27
CA ASN A 43 16.52 1.76 18.75
C ASN A 43 17.61 2.09 17.72
N GLU A 44 17.48 3.20 16.97
CA GLU A 44 18.50 3.66 16.03
C GLU A 44 19.79 4.05 16.77
N SER A 45 19.67 4.72 17.93
CA SER A 45 20.82 5.13 18.74
C SER A 45 21.60 3.97 19.38
N ASN A 46 21.01 2.77 19.44
CA ASN A 46 21.66 1.56 19.96
C ASN A 46 22.19 0.62 18.84
N GLY A 47 22.22 1.06 17.58
CA GLY A 47 22.65 0.24 16.45
C GLY A 47 21.70 -0.90 16.08
N GLY A 48 20.53 -0.96 16.73
CA GLY A 48 19.47 -1.92 16.43
C GLY A 48 18.64 -1.40 15.25
N GLY A 49 19.12 -1.63 14.02
CA GLY A 49 18.49 -1.11 12.81
C GLY A 49 16.98 -1.41 12.76
N GLY A 50 16.17 -0.36 12.89
CA GLY A 50 14.71 -0.45 12.96
C GLY A 50 14.07 -0.76 11.60
N GLY A 51 12.76 -0.96 11.61
CA GLY A 51 11.98 -1.11 10.38
C GLY A 51 10.49 -1.03 10.64
N VAL A 52 9.71 -1.01 9.55
CA VAL A 52 8.26 -0.87 9.59
C VAL A 52 7.60 -2.19 9.27
N MET A 53 6.68 -2.63 10.13
CA MET A 53 5.83 -3.80 9.89
C MET A 53 4.54 -3.36 9.20
N LEU A 54 4.20 -4.03 8.09
CA LEU A 54 2.98 -3.80 7.34
C LEU A 54 2.13 -5.07 7.32
N GLY A 55 0.81 -4.89 7.42
CA GLY A 55 -0.18 -5.98 7.43
C GLY A 55 -0.52 -6.54 6.05
N HIS A 56 0.42 -6.53 5.10
CA HIS A 56 0.18 -7.13 3.78
C HIS A 56 -0.01 -8.64 3.90
N HIS A 57 -1.00 -9.16 3.20
CA HIS A 57 -1.39 -10.56 3.12
C HIS A 57 -1.28 -11.09 1.68
N ARG A 58 -1.65 -12.35 1.46
CA ARG A 58 -1.50 -13.03 0.15
C ARG A 58 -2.29 -12.37 -0.98
N GLY A 59 -3.35 -11.63 -0.66
CA GLY A 59 -4.16 -10.88 -1.62
C GLY A 59 -3.38 -9.71 -2.23
N ASP A 60 -2.62 -8.98 -1.40
CA ASP A 60 -1.79 -7.86 -1.85
C ASP A 60 -0.75 -8.26 -2.90
N ILE A 61 -0.17 -9.47 -2.79
CA ILE A 61 0.76 -9.99 -3.80
C ILE A 61 0.04 -10.13 -5.15
N ARG A 62 -1.18 -10.66 -5.16
CA ARG A 62 -1.96 -10.86 -6.38
C ARG A 62 -2.30 -9.51 -7.03
N GLU A 63 -2.71 -8.54 -6.22
CA GLU A 63 -2.98 -7.17 -6.70
C GLU A 63 -1.72 -6.52 -7.27
N ASN A 64 -0.57 -6.71 -6.62
CA ASN A 64 0.71 -6.20 -7.10
C ASN A 64 1.12 -6.84 -8.43
N VAL A 65 1.00 -8.17 -8.55
CA VAL A 65 1.24 -8.92 -9.80
C VAL A 65 0.35 -8.42 -10.92
N LEU A 66 -0.96 -8.32 -10.68
CA LEU A 66 -1.92 -7.86 -11.67
C LEU A 66 -1.60 -6.43 -12.11
N SER A 67 -1.26 -5.56 -11.16
CA SER A 67 -0.95 -4.17 -11.45
C SER A 67 0.37 -3.98 -12.18
N ASN A 68 1.38 -4.82 -11.91
CA ASN A 68 2.64 -4.83 -12.64
C ASN A 68 2.48 -5.40 -14.06
N ALA A 69 1.66 -6.44 -14.22
CA ALA A 69 1.32 -6.99 -15.53
C ALA A 69 0.66 -5.95 -16.44
N HIS A 70 -0.32 -5.19 -15.92
CA HIS A 70 -0.97 -4.11 -16.67
C HIS A 70 -0.01 -2.98 -17.07
N ARG A 71 1.10 -2.79 -16.36
CA ARG A 71 2.16 -1.82 -16.69
C ARG A 71 3.22 -2.36 -17.64
N GLY A 72 3.07 -3.60 -18.12
CA GLY A 72 4.00 -4.22 -19.07
C GLY A 72 5.32 -4.71 -18.44
N CYS A 73 5.37 -4.89 -17.12
CA CYS A 73 6.56 -5.43 -16.44
C CYS A 73 6.79 -6.89 -16.82
N GLY A 74 8.05 -7.27 -17.05
CA GLY A 74 8.44 -8.64 -17.36
C GLY A 74 8.17 -9.63 -16.22
N PRO A 75 8.10 -10.95 -16.50
CA PRO A 75 7.63 -11.96 -15.56
C PRO A 75 8.45 -12.09 -14.27
N LEU A 76 9.71 -11.67 -14.28
CA LEU A 76 10.62 -11.70 -13.12
C LEU A 76 10.32 -10.59 -12.09
N ASP A 77 9.65 -9.50 -12.50
CA ASP A 77 9.33 -8.33 -11.65
C ASP A 77 7.86 -8.30 -11.18
N LEU A 78 7.09 -9.35 -11.49
CA LEU A 78 5.65 -9.37 -11.22
C LEU A 78 5.32 -9.38 -9.73
N SER A 79 5.99 -10.21 -8.92
CA SER A 79 5.60 -10.33 -7.51
C SER A 79 6.03 -9.13 -6.67
N GLY A 80 7.24 -8.58 -6.90
CA GLY A 80 7.80 -7.35 -6.32
C GLY A 80 7.79 -7.23 -4.78
N MET A 81 7.13 -8.14 -4.07
CA MET A 81 6.79 -8.04 -2.66
C MET A 81 7.22 -9.31 -1.93
N THR A 82 8.20 -9.17 -1.06
CA THR A 82 8.76 -10.24 -0.22
C THR A 82 8.46 -10.00 1.25
N SER A 83 8.64 -11.02 2.09
CA SER A 83 8.43 -10.94 3.54
C SER A 83 9.30 -9.89 4.21
N VAL A 84 10.51 -9.67 3.70
CA VAL A 84 11.42 -8.58 4.07
C VAL A 84 11.93 -7.91 2.81
N SER A 85 11.83 -6.58 2.73
CA SER A 85 12.43 -5.81 1.64
C SER A 85 12.89 -4.43 2.08
N MET A 86 13.83 -3.85 1.33
CA MET A 86 14.20 -2.44 1.44
C MET A 86 13.40 -1.65 0.41
N VAL A 87 12.68 -0.61 0.85
CA VAL A 87 11.88 0.26 -0.01
C VAL A 87 12.11 1.70 0.42
N ASN A 88 12.56 2.57 -0.49
CA ASN A 88 12.90 3.97 -0.20
C ASN A 88 13.79 4.10 1.06
N SER A 89 14.81 3.24 1.16
CA SER A 89 15.71 3.16 2.33
C SER A 89 15.04 2.83 3.67
N VAL A 90 13.80 2.34 3.65
CA VAL A 90 13.09 1.79 4.82
C VAL A 90 13.09 0.27 4.76
N LYS A 91 13.49 -0.39 5.85
CA LYS A 91 13.34 -1.83 6.00
C LYS A 91 11.88 -2.16 6.31
N ILE A 92 11.23 -2.90 5.42
CA ILE A 92 9.83 -3.29 5.54
C ILE A 92 9.72 -4.78 5.85
N PHE A 93 8.91 -5.10 6.86
CA PHE A 93 8.55 -6.45 7.27
C PHE A 93 7.06 -6.71 6.97
N ARG A 94 6.76 -7.88 6.41
CA ARG A 94 5.40 -8.32 6.05
C ARG A 94 5.16 -9.73 6.60
N PRO A 95 4.97 -9.89 7.92
CA PRO A 95 4.85 -11.22 8.54
C PRO A 95 3.61 -11.99 8.07
N LEU A 96 2.55 -11.29 7.64
CA LEU A 96 1.29 -11.90 7.21
C LEU A 96 1.24 -12.24 5.72
N LEU A 97 2.32 -12.01 4.97
CA LEU A 97 2.31 -12.00 3.50
C LEU A 97 1.88 -13.34 2.88
N THR A 98 2.13 -14.45 3.57
CA THR A 98 1.78 -15.80 3.09
C THR A 98 0.34 -16.20 3.44
N LEU A 99 -0.34 -15.45 4.31
CA LEU A 99 -1.67 -15.78 4.82
C LEU A 99 -2.78 -15.25 3.91
N GLU A 100 -3.88 -15.99 3.81
CA GLU A 100 -5.11 -15.45 3.25
C GLU A 100 -5.79 -14.50 4.24
N LYS A 101 -6.55 -13.54 3.71
CA LYS A 101 -7.29 -12.55 4.51
C LYS A 101 -8.27 -13.22 5.49
N SER A 102 -8.82 -14.38 5.11
CA SER A 102 -9.72 -15.17 5.96
C SER A 102 -9.07 -15.54 7.30
N PHE A 103 -7.81 -16.00 7.30
CA PHE A 103 -7.12 -16.37 8.55
C PHE A 103 -6.93 -15.18 9.49
N ILE A 104 -6.73 -13.98 8.93
CA ILE A 104 -6.60 -12.75 9.71
C ILE A 104 -7.95 -12.40 10.36
N TYR A 105 -9.05 -12.53 9.61
CA TYR A 105 -10.40 -12.31 10.15
C TYR A 105 -10.79 -13.36 11.19
N ASP A 106 -10.52 -14.64 10.93
CA ASP A 106 -10.80 -15.73 11.88
C ASP A 106 -10.08 -15.47 13.20
N TYR A 107 -8.79 -15.09 13.14
CA TYR A 107 -8.03 -14.70 14.33
C TYR A 107 -8.68 -13.53 15.06
N ALA A 108 -9.05 -12.47 14.32
CA ALA A 108 -9.69 -11.30 14.92
C ALA A 108 -11.03 -11.64 15.59
N HIS A 109 -11.83 -12.54 15.00
CA HIS A 109 -13.09 -13.00 15.60
C HIS A 109 -12.88 -13.87 16.84
N ILE A 110 -11.95 -14.83 16.77
CA ILE A 110 -11.65 -15.75 17.89
C ILE A 110 -11.18 -14.98 19.13
N TYR A 111 -10.30 -13.99 18.93
CA TYR A 111 -9.68 -13.24 20.03
C TYR A 111 -10.32 -11.86 20.29
N GLY A 112 -11.41 -11.53 19.58
CA GLY A 112 -12.13 -10.27 19.78
C GLY A 112 -11.32 -9.02 19.42
N VAL A 113 -10.40 -9.10 18.45
CA VAL A 113 -9.62 -7.94 17.99
C VAL A 113 -10.52 -7.03 17.15
N PRO A 114 -10.77 -5.77 17.57
CA PRO A 114 -11.61 -4.85 16.79
C PRO A 114 -10.89 -4.41 15.51
N TYR A 115 -11.64 -4.31 14.41
CA TYR A 115 -11.12 -3.85 13.12
C TYR A 115 -12.19 -3.10 12.32
N PHE A 116 -11.76 -2.23 11.40
CA PHE A 116 -12.65 -1.54 10.47
C PHE A 116 -13.01 -2.44 9.29
N LYS A 117 -14.26 -2.37 8.83
CA LYS A 117 -14.68 -3.06 7.60
C LYS A 117 -13.94 -2.47 6.41
N ASP A 118 -13.61 -3.35 5.47
CA ASP A 118 -13.04 -2.94 4.18
C ASP A 118 -14.09 -2.13 3.40
N THR A 119 -13.78 -0.87 3.13
CA THR A 119 -14.63 0.04 2.34
C THR A 119 -14.13 0.19 0.90
N THR A 120 -13.13 -0.60 0.50
CA THR A 120 -12.61 -0.60 -0.86
C THR A 120 -13.71 -1.00 -1.84
N PRO A 121 -14.06 -0.16 -2.83
CA PRO A 121 -15.07 -0.48 -3.81
C PRO A 121 -14.68 -1.72 -4.64
N GLN A 122 -15.66 -2.54 -5.02
CA GLN A 122 -15.44 -3.77 -5.81
C GLN A 122 -14.73 -3.55 -7.15
N TRP A 123 -14.84 -2.35 -7.74
CA TRP A 123 -14.16 -1.99 -8.99
C TRP A 123 -12.70 -1.57 -8.78
N SER A 124 -12.25 -1.40 -7.53
CA SER A 124 -10.85 -1.08 -7.24
C SER A 124 -10.01 -2.33 -7.36
N THR A 125 -8.98 -2.27 -8.20
CA THR A 125 -7.97 -3.34 -8.34
C THR A 125 -6.86 -3.25 -7.31
N ARG A 126 -6.93 -2.27 -6.40
CA ARG A 126 -6.02 -2.04 -5.29
C ARG A 126 -6.83 -1.66 -4.04
N GLY A 127 -6.72 -2.46 -2.98
CA GLY A 127 -7.27 -2.22 -1.64
C GLY A 127 -6.21 -1.88 -0.62
#